data_AF-A0A932KEP9-F1
#
_entry.id   AF-A0A932KEP9-F1
#
_cell.length_a   1.000
_cell.length_b   1.000
_cell.length_c   1.000
_cell.angle_alpha   90.00
_cell.angle_beta   90.00
_cell.angle_gamma   90.00
#
_symmetry.space_group_name_H-M   'P 1'
#
loop_
_entity.id
_entity.type
_entity.pdbx_description
1 polymer ?
#
loop_
_entity_poly.entity_id
_entity_poly.type
_entity_poly.pdbx_seq_one_letter_code
_entity_poly.pdbx_strand_id
1 'polypeptide(L)'
;MYIEIEQIANLFNDSVNFSKHITQSFKAAVQFSEFEVCKKDSRSITDSDRRIISEVIGREFQQGTKKFLITHGTFTMSETGEFLINNLPKDVLASSTIILTGAMYPWNVYGSDAPMNLGASISQLISEHVSGVWICMHGKLFDPRKVNKDAEKRIFE
;
A
#
# COMPACT_ATOMS: atom_id res chain seq x y z
N MET A 1 2.46 24.09 -0.72
CA MET A 1 1.48 22.98 -0.73
C MET A 1 2.08 21.61 -0.37
N TYR A 2 2.98 20.99 -1.15
CA TYR A 2 3.61 19.71 -0.72
C TYR A 2 4.53 19.89 0.51
N ILE A 3 5.23 21.02 0.59
CA ILE A 3 6.07 21.42 1.74
C ILE A 3 5.24 21.46 3.04
N GLU A 4 3.98 21.91 2.99
CA GLU A 4 3.11 21.96 4.18
C GLU A 4 2.72 20.56 4.66
N ILE A 5 2.52 19.60 3.75
CA ILE A 5 2.18 18.22 4.13
C ILE A 5 3.37 17.53 4.81
N GLU A 6 4.59 17.70 4.30
CA GLU A 6 5.79 17.18 4.98
C GLU A 6 5.97 17.83 6.35
N GLN A 7 5.78 19.14 6.45
CA GLN A 7 5.84 19.86 7.72
C GLN A 7 4.78 19.33 8.69
N ILE A 8 3.53 19.14 8.25
CA ILE A 8 2.45 18.57 9.05
C ILE A 8 2.73 17.12 9.44
N ALA A 9 3.23 16.29 8.53
CA ALA A 9 3.59 14.90 8.82
C ALA A 9 4.68 14.84 9.91
N ASN A 10 5.67 15.74 9.85
CA ASN A 10 6.74 15.84 10.83
C ASN A 10 6.28 16.41 12.19
N LEU A 11 5.12 17.07 12.27
CA LEU A 11 4.52 17.51 13.53
C LEU A 11 3.88 16.36 14.32
N PHE A 12 3.59 15.23 13.68
CA PHE A 12 3.02 14.07 14.34
C PHE A 12 4.11 13.03 14.63
N ASN A 13 4.52 12.94 15.90
CA ASN A 13 5.52 11.98 16.36
C ASN A 13 4.91 10.64 16.82
N ASP A 14 3.59 10.52 16.82
CA ASP A 14 2.90 9.31 17.26
C ASP A 14 2.87 8.28 16.13
N SER A 15 3.42 7.09 16.40
CA SER A 15 3.32 5.97 15.49
C SER A 15 1.86 5.51 15.39
N VAL A 16 1.37 5.42 14.15
CA VAL A 16 0.03 4.88 13.88
C VAL A 16 0.03 3.40 14.25
N ASN A 17 -0.84 3.02 15.18
CA ASN A 17 -1.04 1.61 15.51
C ASN A 17 -2.05 1.00 14.54
N PHE A 18 -1.55 0.52 13.40
CA PHE A 18 -2.37 -0.09 12.35
C PHE A 18 -3.19 -1.27 12.88
N SER A 19 -2.59 -2.13 13.69
CA SER A 19 -3.29 -3.28 14.27
C SER A 19 -4.51 -2.89 15.10
N LYS A 20 -4.40 -1.85 15.93
CA LYS A 20 -5.54 -1.31 16.69
C LYS A 20 -6.63 -0.78 15.76
N HIS A 21 -6.27 -0.05 14.71
CA HIS A 21 -7.26 0.45 13.75
C HIS A 21 -7.96 -0.67 12.99
N ILE A 22 -7.22 -1.65 12.49
CA ILE A 22 -7.78 -2.80 11.75
C ILE A 22 -8.74 -3.60 12.64
N THR A 23 -8.33 -3.92 13.87
CA THR A 23 -9.10 -4.79 14.77
C THR A 23 -10.23 -4.08 15.50
N GLN A 24 -10.06 -2.81 15.90
CA GLN A 24 -11.03 -2.10 16.76
C GLN A 24 -11.85 -1.07 16.00
N SER A 25 -11.22 -0.22 15.19
CA SER A 25 -11.91 0.85 14.45
C SER A 25 -12.64 0.28 13.23
N PHE A 26 -11.93 -0.47 12.40
CA PHE A 26 -12.46 -1.05 11.18
C PHE A 26 -13.22 -2.35 11.46
N LYS A 27 -12.84 -3.03 12.55
CA LYS A 27 -13.40 -4.34 12.95
C LYS A 27 -13.30 -5.37 11.82
N ALA A 28 -12.20 -5.31 11.07
CA ALA A 28 -11.95 -6.25 9.99
C ALA A 28 -11.70 -7.63 10.61
N ALA A 29 -12.43 -8.64 10.15
CA ALA A 29 -12.28 -10.03 10.59
C ALA A 29 -11.08 -10.69 9.90
N VAL A 30 -9.87 -10.17 10.15
CA VAL A 30 -8.63 -10.64 9.54
C VAL A 30 -7.56 -10.94 10.58
N GLN A 31 -6.75 -11.96 10.29
CA GLN A 31 -5.48 -12.21 10.94
C GLN A 31 -4.37 -11.80 9.98
N PHE A 32 -3.36 -11.11 10.48
CA PHE A 32 -2.26 -10.62 9.66
C PHE A 32 -0.97 -10.55 10.47
N SER A 33 0.15 -10.54 9.76
CA SER A 33 1.47 -10.26 10.30
C SER A 33 2.01 -8.98 9.64
N GLU A 34 2.70 -8.17 10.41
CA GLU A 34 3.28 -6.90 9.93
C GLU A 34 4.77 -7.09 9.68
N PHE A 35 5.25 -6.58 8.55
CA PHE A 35 6.66 -6.57 8.20
C PHE A 35 7.06 -5.14 7.82
N GLU A 36 8.00 -4.56 8.56
CA GLU A 36 8.56 -3.26 8.20
C GLU A 36 9.67 -3.45 7.16
N VAL A 37 9.47 -2.87 5.97
CA VAL A 37 10.50 -2.85 4.92
C VAL A 37 11.37 -1.61 5.04
N CYS A 38 10.76 -0.41 5.09
CA CYS A 38 11.47 0.85 5.30
C CYS A 38 10.51 1.95 5.79
N LYS A 39 11.08 3.05 6.29
CA LYS A 39 10.38 4.29 6.66
C LYS A 39 10.93 5.45 5.83
N LYS A 40 10.68 5.43 4.53
CA LYS A 40 11.20 6.40 3.55
C LYS A 40 10.05 7.17 2.89
N ASP A 41 10.34 8.41 2.50
CA ASP A 41 9.52 9.06 1.48
C ASP A 41 9.62 8.25 0.18
N SER A 42 8.48 8.09 -0.52
CA SER A 42 8.44 7.33 -1.77
C SER A 42 9.42 7.82 -2.84
N ARG A 43 9.75 9.12 -2.88
CA ARG A 43 10.75 9.68 -3.80
C ARG A 43 12.17 9.20 -3.52
N SER A 44 12.42 8.65 -2.33
CA SER A 44 13.69 8.07 -1.91
C SER A 44 13.70 6.54 -1.94
N ILE A 45 12.60 5.91 -2.39
CA ILE A 45 12.54 4.45 -2.57
C ILE A 45 13.33 4.07 -3.80
N THR A 46 14.21 3.10 -3.62
CA THR A 46 15.11 2.58 -4.66
C THR A 46 14.70 1.17 -5.09
N ASP A 47 15.26 0.68 -6.19
CA ASP A 47 15.06 -0.71 -6.60
C ASP A 47 15.57 -1.72 -5.56
N SER A 48 16.56 -1.36 -4.74
CA SER A 48 16.98 -2.21 -3.62
C SER A 48 15.87 -2.36 -2.58
N ASP A 49 15.15 -1.28 -2.28
CA ASP A 49 14.00 -1.33 -1.36
C ASP A 49 12.87 -2.19 -1.97
N ARG A 50 12.61 -2.02 -3.28
CA ARG A 50 11.60 -2.82 -4.00
C ARG A 50 11.94 -4.30 -4.05
N ARG A 51 13.23 -4.66 -4.15
CA ARG A 51 13.69 -6.05 -4.03
C ARG A 51 13.35 -6.66 -2.68
N ILE A 52 13.55 -5.93 -1.58
CA ILE A 52 13.19 -6.41 -0.24
C ILE A 52 11.67 -6.69 -0.17
N ILE A 53 10.83 -5.83 -0.75
CA ILE A 53 9.38 -6.07 -0.85
C ILE A 53 9.11 -7.39 -1.59
N SER A 54 9.74 -7.59 -2.75
CA SER A 54 9.55 -8.81 -3.55
C SER A 54 10.04 -10.09 -2.85
N GLU A 55 11.14 -10.01 -2.09
CA GLU A 55 11.70 -11.12 -1.32
C GLU A 55 10.78 -11.52 -0.16
N VAL A 56 10.23 -10.53 0.55
CA VAL A 56 9.22 -10.78 1.60
C VAL A 56 8.00 -11.46 1.02
N ILE A 57 7.43 -10.93 -0.08
CA ILE A 57 6.29 -11.56 -0.76
C ILE A 57 6.60 -13.00 -1.16
N GLY A 58 7.75 -13.24 -1.79
CA GLY A 58 8.15 -14.57 -2.23
C GLY A 58 8.29 -15.56 -1.07
N ARG A 59 8.96 -15.15 0.02
CA ARG A 59 9.14 -15.97 1.22
C ARG A 59 7.80 -16.33 1.87
N GLU A 60 6.93 -15.35 2.08
CA GLU A 60 5.64 -15.57 2.71
C GLU A 60 4.70 -16.39 1.79
N PHE A 61 4.80 -16.21 0.48
CA PHE A 61 4.04 -17.01 -0.49
C PHE A 61 4.40 -18.49 -0.44
N GLN A 62 5.68 -18.82 -0.28
CA GLN A 62 6.16 -20.19 -0.08
C GLN A 62 5.63 -20.81 1.21
N GLN A 63 5.35 -19.99 2.23
CA GLN A 63 4.72 -20.42 3.49
C GLN A 63 3.19 -20.52 3.41
N GLY A 64 2.60 -20.19 2.26
CA GLY A 64 1.16 -20.33 2.01
C GLY A 64 0.38 -19.02 1.97
N THR A 65 1.01 -17.87 2.25
CA THR A 65 0.33 -16.55 2.21
C THR A 65 -0.01 -16.15 0.78
N LYS A 66 -1.27 -15.83 0.50
CA LYS A 66 -1.75 -15.42 -0.84
C LYS A 66 -2.27 -13.99 -0.91
N LYS A 67 -2.27 -13.26 0.21
CA LYS A 67 -2.87 -11.92 0.32
C LYS A 67 -1.84 -10.98 0.94
N PHE A 68 -1.44 -9.95 0.19
CA PHE A 68 -0.42 -8.98 0.58
C PHE A 68 -0.98 -7.56 0.48
N LEU A 69 -0.80 -6.79 1.55
CA LEU A 69 -1.12 -5.37 1.59
C LEU A 69 0.15 -4.58 1.92
N ILE A 70 0.51 -3.67 1.03
CA ILE A 70 1.72 -2.86 1.12
C ILE A 70 1.31 -1.41 1.32
N THR A 71 1.66 -0.83 2.47
CA THR A 71 1.55 0.61 2.68
C THR A 71 2.74 1.30 2.01
N HIS A 72 2.47 2.34 1.22
CA HIS A 72 3.48 2.99 0.40
C HIS A 72 3.17 4.48 0.22
N GLY A 73 4.21 5.31 0.12
CA GLY A 73 4.03 6.72 -0.26
C GLY A 73 3.56 6.87 -1.71
N THR A 74 2.79 7.90 -2.03
CA THR A 74 2.04 7.94 -3.30
C THR A 74 2.85 8.38 -4.53
N PHE A 75 4.06 8.95 -4.39
CA PHE A 75 4.78 9.48 -5.55
C PHE A 75 5.31 8.39 -6.49
N THR A 76 5.90 7.32 -5.94
CA THR A 76 6.52 6.24 -6.72
C THR A 76 5.78 4.91 -6.55
N MET A 77 4.53 4.97 -6.08
CA MET A 77 3.71 3.76 -5.84
C MET A 77 3.47 2.96 -7.12
N SER A 78 3.15 3.64 -8.23
CA SER A 78 2.98 3.01 -9.55
C SER A 78 4.25 2.30 -10.01
N GLU A 79 5.41 2.94 -9.85
CA GLU A 79 6.71 2.35 -10.18
C GLU A 79 7.00 1.09 -9.34
N THR A 80 6.69 1.12 -8.04
CA THR A 80 6.84 -0.08 -7.19
C THR A 80 5.87 -1.18 -7.62
N GLY A 81 4.63 -0.85 -7.98
CA GLY A 81 3.69 -1.83 -8.52
C GLY A 81 4.17 -2.47 -9.82
N GLU A 82 4.68 -1.66 -10.76
CA GLU A 82 5.30 -2.14 -12.00
C GLU A 82 6.52 -3.02 -11.74
N PHE A 83 7.38 -2.61 -10.82
CA PHE A 83 8.54 -3.40 -10.43
C PHE A 83 8.12 -4.80 -9.97
N LEU A 84 7.09 -4.90 -9.11
CA LEU A 84 6.60 -6.19 -8.61
C LEU A 84 6.01 -7.05 -9.74
N ILE A 85 5.27 -6.45 -10.67
CA ILE A 85 4.73 -7.16 -11.86
C ILE A 85 5.86 -7.78 -12.68
N ASN A 86 6.97 -7.05 -12.85
CA ASN A 86 8.07 -7.47 -13.71
C ASN A 86 9.05 -8.44 -13.04
N ASN A 87 9.14 -8.44 -11.71
CA ASN A 87 10.17 -9.18 -10.98
C ASN A 87 9.63 -10.35 -10.14
N LEU A 88 8.33 -10.41 -9.85
CA LEU A 88 7.76 -11.55 -9.13
C LEU A 88 7.56 -12.77 -10.05
N PRO A 89 7.73 -13.99 -9.53
CA PRO A 89 7.42 -15.21 -10.26
C PRO A 89 5.97 -15.25 -10.76
N LYS A 90 5.75 -15.88 -11.93
CA LYS A 90 4.42 -15.94 -12.57
C LYS A 90 3.37 -16.65 -11.71
N ASP A 91 3.76 -17.70 -10.99
CA ASP A 91 2.89 -18.46 -10.09
C ASP A 91 2.48 -17.64 -8.86
N VAL A 92 3.39 -16.80 -8.33
CA VAL A 92 3.08 -15.81 -7.30
C VAL A 92 2.03 -14.84 -7.83
N LEU A 93 2.27 -14.22 -8.99
CA LEU A 93 1.33 -13.27 -9.60
C LEU A 93 -0.03 -13.90 -9.90
N ALA A 94 -0.06 -15.15 -10.37
CA ALA A 94 -1.29 -15.84 -10.72
C ALA A 94 -2.12 -16.29 -9.51
N SER A 95 -1.47 -16.56 -8.38
CA SER A 95 -2.10 -17.21 -7.22
C SER A 95 -2.17 -16.33 -5.97
N SER A 96 -1.70 -15.08 -6.04
CA SER A 96 -1.76 -14.13 -4.93
C SER A 96 -2.36 -12.79 -5.36
N THR A 97 -2.96 -12.11 -4.38
CA THR A 97 -3.42 -10.73 -4.48
C THR A 97 -2.44 -9.84 -3.75
N ILE A 98 -1.85 -8.87 -4.45
CA ILE A 98 -0.90 -7.91 -3.91
C ILE A 98 -1.47 -6.51 -4.13
N ILE A 99 -1.79 -5.81 -3.05
CA ILE A 99 -2.36 -4.46 -3.12
C ILE A 99 -1.37 -3.48 -2.50
N LEU A 100 -1.03 -2.43 -3.24
CA LEU A 100 -0.35 -1.25 -2.72
C LEU A 100 -1.41 -0.20 -2.37
N THR A 101 -1.25 0.45 -1.22
CA THR A 101 -2.13 1.54 -0.80
C THR A 101 -1.34 2.63 -0.08
N GLY A 102 -1.93 3.80 0.02
CA GLY A 102 -1.34 4.95 0.68
C GLY A 102 -2.39 6.01 0.96
N ALA A 103 -1.92 7.25 1.12
CA ALA A 103 -2.77 8.38 1.37
C ALA A 103 -2.18 9.65 0.75
N MET A 104 -3.06 10.58 0.39
CA MET A 104 -2.66 11.93 -0.01
C MET A 104 -2.40 12.82 1.19
N TYR A 105 -3.01 12.51 2.33
CA TYR A 105 -2.76 13.19 3.60
C TYR A 105 -2.22 12.23 4.66
N PRO A 106 -1.35 12.70 5.57
CA PRO A 106 -0.90 11.91 6.71
C PRO A 106 -2.10 11.41 7.54
N TRP A 107 -1.94 10.25 8.17
CA TRP A 107 -3.01 9.60 8.95
C TRP A 107 -3.63 10.51 10.03
N ASN A 108 -2.80 11.29 10.72
CA ASN A 108 -3.20 12.09 11.87
C ASN A 108 -3.85 13.44 11.51
N VAL A 109 -4.02 13.73 10.21
CA VAL A 109 -4.70 14.95 9.75
C VAL A 109 -6.22 14.72 9.74
N TYR A 110 -6.98 15.66 10.29
CA TYR A 110 -8.44 15.63 10.20
C TYR A 110 -8.91 15.62 8.75
N GLY A 111 -9.81 14.69 8.41
CA GLY A 111 -10.26 14.50 7.02
C GLY A 111 -9.26 13.77 6.13
N SER A 112 -8.22 13.14 6.70
CA SER A 112 -7.28 12.29 5.94
C SER A 112 -8.00 11.16 5.22
N ASP A 113 -7.54 10.86 4.00
CA ASP A 113 -8.00 9.74 3.19
C ASP A 113 -7.39 8.39 3.63
N ALA A 114 -6.39 8.41 4.53
CA ALA A 114 -5.65 7.21 4.92
C ALA A 114 -6.53 6.10 5.53
N PRO A 115 -7.45 6.37 6.47
CA PRO A 115 -8.27 5.31 7.05
C PRO A 115 -9.20 4.66 6.00
N MET A 116 -9.76 5.47 5.10
CA MET A 116 -10.66 4.98 4.05
C MET A 116 -9.90 4.14 3.03
N ASN A 117 -8.74 4.60 2.55
CA ASN A 117 -7.92 3.85 1.60
C ASN A 117 -7.45 2.51 2.21
N LEU A 118 -7.02 2.52 3.47
CA LEU A 118 -6.61 1.28 4.15
C LEU A 118 -7.78 0.30 4.29
N GLY A 119 -8.94 0.77 4.75
CA GLY A 119 -10.15 -0.05 4.89
C GLY A 119 -10.63 -0.63 3.56
N ALA A 120 -10.66 0.19 2.49
CA ALA A 120 -11.00 -0.26 1.15
C ALA A 120 -10.03 -1.32 0.63
N SER A 121 -8.73 -1.12 0.86
CA SER A 121 -7.69 -2.07 0.44
C SER A 121 -7.83 -3.42 1.14
N ILE A 122 -8.10 -3.42 2.45
CA ILE A 122 -8.39 -4.64 3.21
C ILE A 122 -9.62 -5.34 2.66
N SER A 123 -10.70 -4.60 2.40
CA SER A 123 -11.92 -5.18 1.81
C SER A 123 -11.67 -5.81 0.44
N GLN A 124 -10.90 -5.15 -0.42
CA GLN A 124 -10.55 -5.68 -1.75
C GLN A 124 -9.63 -6.89 -1.66
N LEU A 125 -8.72 -6.92 -0.68
CA LEU A 125 -7.83 -8.06 -0.45
C LEU A 125 -8.60 -9.31 -0.03
N ILE A 126 -9.68 -9.14 0.73
CA ILE A 126 -10.51 -10.25 1.23
C ILE A 126 -11.43 -10.80 0.14
N SER A 127 -11.83 -10.01 -0.87
CA SER A 127 -12.89 -10.35 -1.83
C SER A 127 -12.52 -11.42 -2.88
N GLU A 128 -11.30 -11.97 -2.86
CA GLU A 128 -10.83 -13.12 -3.68
C GLU A 128 -10.90 -12.98 -5.21
N HIS A 129 -11.36 -11.85 -5.75
CA HIS A 129 -11.66 -11.71 -7.18
C HIS A 129 -10.51 -11.17 -8.04
N VAL A 130 -9.35 -10.83 -7.45
CA VAL A 130 -8.25 -10.19 -8.18
C VAL A 130 -6.91 -10.82 -7.82
N SER A 131 -6.25 -11.50 -8.77
CA SER A 131 -4.85 -11.91 -8.63
C SER A 131 -3.92 -10.88 -9.27
N GLY A 132 -2.65 -10.91 -8.90
CA GLY A 132 -1.63 -9.99 -9.37
C GLY A 132 -1.47 -8.76 -8.49
N VAL A 133 -0.82 -7.73 -9.05
CA VAL A 133 -0.44 -6.50 -8.35
C VAL A 133 -1.39 -5.36 -8.72
N TRP A 134 -1.90 -4.68 -7.71
CA TRP A 134 -2.89 -3.61 -7.85
C TRP A 134 -2.55 -2.44 -6.94
N ILE A 135 -3.02 -1.25 -7.31
CA ILE A 135 -3.05 -0.08 -6.42
C ILE A 135 -4.48 0.13 -5.96
N CYS A 136 -4.69 0.31 -4.66
CA CYS A 136 -5.98 0.68 -4.11
C CYS A 136 -5.93 2.07 -3.46
N MET A 137 -6.61 3.02 -4.10
CA MET A 137 -6.74 4.41 -3.68
C MET A 137 -8.17 4.87 -3.96
N HIS A 138 -8.75 5.73 -3.11
CA HIS A 138 -10.09 6.30 -3.30
C HIS A 138 -11.20 5.25 -3.53
N GLY A 139 -11.07 4.08 -2.89
CA GLY A 139 -12.04 2.98 -2.98
C GLY A 139 -12.01 2.19 -4.30
N LYS A 140 -11.02 2.41 -5.17
CA LYS A 140 -10.92 1.74 -6.48
C LYS A 140 -9.60 0.97 -6.61
N LEU A 141 -9.60 -0.06 -7.44
CA LEU A 141 -8.39 -0.77 -7.86
C LEU A 141 -7.91 -0.22 -9.20
N PHE A 142 -6.61 -0.03 -9.32
CA PHE A 142 -5.94 0.44 -10.51
C PHE A 142 -4.80 -0.50 -10.92
N ASP A 143 -4.61 -0.66 -12.22
CA ASP A 143 -3.44 -1.32 -12.80
C ASP A 143 -2.23 -0.37 -12.65
N PRO A 144 -1.16 -0.77 -11.94
CA PRO A 144 0.01 0.08 -11.72
C PRO A 144 0.66 0.60 -13.01
N ARG A 145 0.49 -0.11 -14.13
CA ARG A 145 1.05 0.25 -15.44
C ARG A 145 0.27 1.34 -16.18
N LYS A 146 -0.94 1.65 -15.70
CA LYS A 146 -1.88 2.53 -16.40
C LYS A 146 -2.33 3.70 -15.56
N VAL A 147 -2.18 3.60 -14.24
CA VAL A 147 -2.69 4.62 -13.32
C VAL A 147 -1.79 5.85 -13.31
N ASN A 148 -2.43 7.01 -13.31
CA ASN A 148 -1.77 8.28 -13.14
C ASN A 148 -2.13 8.89 -11.78
N LYS A 149 -1.15 9.52 -11.12
CA LYS A 149 -1.41 10.34 -9.94
C LYS A 149 -1.54 11.80 -10.39
N ASP A 150 -2.73 12.36 -10.26
CA ASP A 150 -2.92 13.80 -10.36
C ASP A 150 -2.53 14.44 -9.02
N ALA A 151 -1.35 15.05 -9.01
CA ALA A 151 -0.77 15.70 -7.84
C ALA A 151 -1.53 16.96 -7.39
N GLU A 152 -2.22 17.64 -8.31
CA GLU A 152 -2.98 18.86 -8.04
C GLU A 152 -4.35 18.52 -7.45
N LYS A 153 -5.08 17.61 -8.10
CA LYS A 153 -6.37 17.12 -7.61
C LYS A 153 -6.25 16.17 -6.42
N ARG A 154 -5.05 15.63 -6.18
CA ARG A 154 -4.77 14.63 -5.13
C ARG A 154 -5.63 13.38 -5.31
N ILE A 155 -5.64 12.87 -6.54
CA ILE A 155 -6.32 11.62 -6.87
C ILE A 155 -5.46 10.68 -7.69
N PHE A 156 -5.83 9.40 -7.69
CA PHE A 156 -5.42 8.42 -8.69
C PHE A 156 -6.54 8.27 -9.72
N GLU A 157 -6.19 8.27 -11.01
CA GLU A 157 -7.10 8.12 -12.15
C GLU A 157 -6.54 7.21 -13.24
#